data_AF-A0A0C3D0L1-F1
#
_entry.id   AF-A0A0C3D0L1-F1
#
_cell.length_a   1.000
_cell.length_b   1.000
_cell.length_c   1.000
_cell.angle_alpha   90.00
_cell.angle_beta   90.00
_cell.angle_gamma   90.00
#
_symmetry.space_group_name_H-M   'P 1'
#
loop_
_entity.id
_entity.type
_entity.pdbx_description
1 polymer ?
#
loop_
_entity_poly.entity_id
_entity_poly.type
_entity_poly.pdbx_seq_one_letter_code
_entity_poly.pdbx_strand_id
1 'polypeptide(L)'
;MALSNLSGYLNRSTKYVLDNTAKILRMEGAKEPSRAPITLLSFHTREDLSQFATGCDADIGGTSTLNFELDECPARNKGSGSPASARFWGEMRLDVLPELKGKIRGGYAGFRSKPRTSLFGELCDDVSNHQFLALRLRLGGDPRLRNSYFVNLQTDGPVTTDLWQHRLYFKRNDEGWEDIFVGGLLGARPG
;
A
#
# COMPACT_ATOMS: atom_id res chain seq x y z
N MET A 1 -22.54 6.47 -16.91
CA MET A 1 -21.41 6.06 -16.05
C MET A 1 -21.62 6.27 -14.53
N ALA A 2 -22.79 6.73 -14.06
CA ALA A 2 -23.02 6.97 -12.62
C ALA A 2 -23.55 5.74 -11.83
N LEU A 3 -24.21 4.79 -12.49
CA LEU A 3 -24.88 3.65 -11.84
C LEU A 3 -23.91 2.58 -11.30
N SER A 4 -22.76 2.39 -11.96
CA SER A 4 -21.74 1.39 -11.55
C SER A 4 -21.03 1.73 -10.25
N ASN A 5 -20.89 3.03 -9.96
CA ASN A 5 -20.24 3.49 -8.74
C ASN A 5 -21.21 3.34 -7.55
N LEU A 6 -22.50 3.63 -7.75
CA LEU A 6 -23.54 3.50 -6.73
C LEU A 6 -23.72 2.06 -6.25
N SER A 7 -23.70 1.09 -7.18
CA SER A 7 -23.75 -0.34 -6.80
C SER A 7 -22.52 -0.76 -5.99
N GLY A 8 -21.33 -0.22 -6.32
CA GLY A 8 -20.12 -0.44 -5.55
C GLY A 8 -20.20 0.15 -4.13
N TYR A 9 -20.77 1.34 -3.98
CA TYR A 9 -20.99 1.97 -2.68
C TYR A 9 -21.98 1.19 -1.81
N LEU A 10 -23.12 0.78 -2.38
CA LEU A 10 -24.14 0.01 -1.67
C LEU A 10 -23.61 -1.36 -1.21
N ASN A 11 -22.87 -2.07 -2.08
CA ASN A 11 -22.26 -3.35 -1.72
C ASN A 11 -21.21 -3.23 -0.60
N ARG A 12 -20.43 -2.13 -0.58
CA ARG A 12 -19.48 -1.86 0.51
C ARG A 12 -20.20 -1.56 1.82
N SER A 13 -21.28 -0.79 1.78
CA SER A 13 -22.10 -0.47 2.95
C SER A 13 -22.82 -1.70 3.53
N THR A 14 -23.41 -2.56 2.70
CA THR A 14 -24.08 -3.78 3.18
C THR A 14 -23.09 -4.74 3.82
N LYS A 15 -21.89 -4.91 3.23
CA LYS A 15 -20.83 -5.72 3.81
C LYS A 15 -20.41 -5.21 5.20
N TYR A 16 -20.21 -3.89 5.34
CA TYR A 16 -19.84 -3.29 6.62
C TYR A 16 -20.90 -3.49 7.71
N VAL A 17 -22.18 -3.30 7.38
CA VAL A 17 -23.28 -3.54 8.31
C VAL A 17 -23.34 -5.01 8.72
N LEU A 18 -23.21 -5.94 7.76
CA LEU A 18 -23.19 -7.38 8.05
C LEU A 18 -22.00 -7.77 8.94
N ASP A 19 -20.81 -7.26 8.65
CA ASP A 19 -19.60 -7.54 9.43
C ASP A 19 -19.72 -6.99 10.86
N ASN A 20 -20.23 -5.76 11.03
CA ASN A 20 -20.46 -5.20 12.36
C ASN A 20 -21.58 -5.93 13.13
N THR A 21 -22.66 -6.30 12.46
CA THR A 21 -23.76 -7.05 13.09
C THR A 21 -23.29 -8.45 13.51
N ALA A 22 -22.47 -9.11 12.69
CA ALA A 22 -21.86 -10.39 13.02
C ALA A 22 -20.91 -10.30 14.23
N LYS A 23 -20.10 -9.23 14.33
CA LYS A 23 -19.23 -8.98 15.50
C LYS A 23 -20.02 -8.81 16.81
N ILE A 24 -21.13 -8.05 16.76
CA ILE A 24 -22.00 -7.81 17.91
C ILE A 24 -22.71 -9.11 18.33
N LEU A 25 -23.27 -9.86 17.38
CA LEU A 25 -23.95 -11.13 17.65
C LEU A 25 -22.99 -12.20 18.20
N ARG A 26 -21.71 -12.17 17.81
CA ARG A 26 -20.68 -13.10 18.31
C ARG A 26 -20.09 -12.72 19.67
N MET A 27 -20.56 -11.64 20.30
CA MET A 27 -20.02 -11.12 21.57
C MET A 27 -18.50 -10.98 21.55
N GLU A 28 -17.91 -10.57 20.42
CA GLU A 28 -16.45 -10.47 20.27
C GLU A 28 -15.84 -9.36 21.14
N GLY A 29 -16.65 -8.48 21.75
CA GLY A 29 -16.22 -7.48 22.73
C GLY A 29 -15.77 -8.03 24.09
N ALA A 30 -15.99 -9.33 24.38
CA ALA A 30 -15.57 -9.99 25.61
C ALA A 30 -14.34 -10.90 25.45
N LYS A 31 -13.75 -10.96 24.24
CA LYS A 31 -12.54 -11.75 23.96
C LYS A 31 -11.30 -10.86 24.03
N GLU A 32 -10.17 -11.43 24.46
CA GLU A 32 -8.89 -10.75 24.36
C GLU A 32 -8.67 -10.24 22.92
N PRO A 33 -8.17 -9.00 22.75
CA PRO A 33 -7.97 -8.44 21.42
C PRO A 33 -7.04 -9.34 20.61
N SER A 34 -7.54 -9.83 19.47
CA SER A 34 -6.78 -10.70 18.58
C SER A 34 -5.53 -9.97 18.07
N ARG A 35 -4.36 -10.55 18.35
CA ARG A 35 -3.06 -10.10 17.81
C ARG A 35 -2.64 -10.90 16.58
N ALA A 36 -3.56 -11.69 16.02
CA ALA A 36 -3.29 -12.44 14.80
C ALA A 36 -2.99 -11.46 13.65
N PRO A 37 -2.05 -11.78 12.75
CA PRO A 37 -1.80 -10.95 11.57
C PRO A 37 -3.08 -10.76 10.75
N ILE A 38 -3.35 -9.52 10.36
CA ILE A 38 -4.45 -9.17 9.45
C ILE A 38 -3.87 -8.74 8.11
N THR A 39 -4.44 -9.23 7.02
CA THR A 39 -4.06 -8.81 5.66
C THR A 39 -4.78 -7.52 5.32
N LEU A 40 -4.05 -6.41 5.23
CA LEU A 40 -4.60 -5.10 4.86
C LEU A 40 -4.73 -4.95 3.35
N LEU A 41 -3.70 -5.37 2.62
CA LEU A 41 -3.59 -5.24 1.17
C LEU A 41 -3.03 -6.54 0.60
N SER A 42 -3.53 -6.93 -0.57
CA SER A 42 -3.01 -8.04 -1.35
C SER A 42 -2.49 -7.56 -2.69
N PHE A 43 -1.71 -8.42 -3.35
CA PHE A 43 -1.00 -8.12 -4.60
C PHE A 43 -0.96 -9.35 -5.51
N HIS A 44 -1.92 -10.27 -5.38
CA HIS A 44 -1.87 -11.59 -6.01
C HIS A 44 -2.75 -11.72 -7.25
N THR A 45 -3.67 -10.77 -7.45
CA THR A 45 -4.62 -10.78 -8.55
C THR A 45 -4.69 -9.42 -9.23
N ARG A 46 -5.22 -9.37 -10.46
CA ARG A 46 -5.39 -8.09 -11.17
C ARG A 46 -6.41 -7.19 -10.47
N GLU A 47 -7.39 -7.80 -9.81
CA GLU A 47 -8.40 -7.15 -9.00
C GLU A 47 -7.75 -6.43 -7.81
N ASP A 48 -6.74 -7.05 -7.17
CA ASP A 48 -5.97 -6.40 -6.11
C ASP A 48 -5.23 -5.17 -6.64
N LEU A 49 -4.53 -5.30 -7.78
CA LEU A 49 -3.78 -4.19 -8.39
C LEU A 49 -4.70 -3.03 -8.80
N SER A 50 -5.96 -3.31 -9.16
CA SER A 50 -6.95 -2.29 -9.52
C SER A 50 -7.28 -1.33 -8.35
N GLN A 51 -7.00 -1.75 -7.12
CA GLN A 51 -7.18 -0.94 -5.91
C GLN A 51 -6.06 0.08 -5.71
N PHE A 52 -5.05 0.11 -6.58
CA PHE A 52 -3.93 1.04 -6.49
C PHE A 52 -3.97 2.08 -7.61
N ALA A 53 -3.47 3.27 -7.30
CA ALA A 53 -3.16 4.31 -8.27
C ALA A 53 -1.65 4.48 -8.32
N THR A 54 -1.11 4.59 -9.53
CA THR A 54 0.31 4.82 -9.79
C THR A 54 0.55 6.28 -10.15
N GLY A 55 1.79 6.75 -9.97
CA GLY A 55 2.20 8.09 -10.39
C GLY A 55 3.72 8.22 -10.37
N CYS A 56 4.25 9.02 -11.28
CA CYS A 56 5.68 9.31 -11.34
C CYS A 56 5.94 10.73 -11.81
N ASP A 57 7.19 11.18 -11.75
CA ASP A 57 7.56 12.53 -12.12
C ASP A 57 7.19 12.93 -13.56
N ALA A 58 6.94 11.97 -14.46
CA ALA A 58 6.48 12.22 -15.82
C ALA A 58 5.19 13.05 -15.85
N ASP A 59 4.31 12.90 -14.86
CA ASP A 59 3.05 13.64 -14.76
C ASP A 59 3.25 15.15 -14.55
N ILE A 60 4.43 15.56 -14.09
CA ILE A 60 4.80 16.97 -13.88
C ILE A 60 5.94 17.43 -14.81
N GLY A 61 6.31 16.63 -15.82
CA GLY A 61 7.36 16.95 -16.79
C GLY A 61 8.74 16.39 -16.47
N GLY A 62 8.83 15.39 -15.59
CA GLY A 62 9.98 14.50 -15.45
C GLY A 62 10.08 13.50 -16.60
N THR A 63 11.09 12.63 -16.54
CA THR A 63 11.38 11.63 -17.58
C THR A 63 11.48 10.21 -17.05
N SER A 64 11.06 9.97 -15.81
CA SER A 64 11.02 8.61 -15.24
C SER A 64 9.90 7.78 -15.88
N THR A 65 10.02 6.47 -15.79
CA THR A 65 8.99 5.52 -16.20
C THR A 65 8.56 4.65 -15.03
N LEU A 66 7.30 4.21 -15.06
CA LEU A 66 6.70 3.38 -14.02
C LEU A 66 5.80 2.33 -14.65
N ASN A 67 6.01 1.07 -14.26
CA ASN A 67 5.14 -0.06 -14.54
C ASN A 67 4.73 -0.71 -13.23
N PHE A 68 3.44 -1.03 -13.10
CA PHE A 68 2.88 -1.75 -11.97
C PHE A 68 1.91 -2.80 -12.49
N GLU A 69 2.36 -4.05 -12.52
CA GLU A 69 1.67 -5.14 -13.20
C GLU A 69 1.75 -6.44 -12.40
N LEU A 70 0.89 -7.40 -12.74
CA LEU A 70 0.90 -8.72 -12.11
C LEU A 70 2.01 -9.57 -12.75
N ASP A 71 2.93 -10.05 -11.92
CA ASP A 71 4.00 -10.96 -12.33
C ASP A 71 3.68 -12.39 -11.88
N GLU A 72 3.53 -13.28 -12.86
CA GLU A 72 3.21 -14.71 -12.66
C GLU A 72 4.44 -15.60 -12.87
N CYS A 73 5.65 -15.02 -12.99
CA CYS A 73 6.87 -15.78 -13.21
C CYS A 73 7.20 -16.70 -12.01
N PRO A 74 7.23 -18.04 -12.18
CA PRO A 74 7.45 -18.96 -11.07
C PRO A 74 8.80 -18.78 -10.38
N ALA A 75 9.85 -18.43 -11.13
CA ALA A 75 11.19 -18.22 -10.58
C ALA A 75 11.23 -17.02 -9.62
N ARG A 76 10.54 -15.93 -9.96
CA ARG A 76 10.47 -14.71 -9.12
C ARG A 76 9.51 -14.87 -7.95
N ASN A 77 8.43 -15.61 -8.14
CA ASN A 77 7.44 -15.87 -7.09
C ASN A 77 7.81 -17.03 -6.16
N LYS A 78 8.94 -17.72 -6.40
CA LYS A 78 9.41 -18.77 -5.49
C LYS A 78 9.68 -18.20 -4.10
N GLY A 79 8.87 -18.59 -3.12
CA GLY A 79 8.95 -18.11 -1.74
C GLY A 79 8.16 -16.82 -1.45
N SER A 80 7.35 -16.32 -2.39
CA SER A 80 6.44 -15.19 -2.13
C SER A 80 5.24 -15.59 -1.25
N GLY A 81 4.89 -16.88 -1.24
CA GLY A 81 3.65 -17.41 -0.64
C GLY A 81 2.46 -17.46 -1.61
N SER A 82 2.64 -17.07 -2.87
CA SER A 82 1.60 -17.01 -3.89
C SER A 82 2.16 -17.31 -5.30
N PRO A 83 1.37 -17.87 -6.23
CA PRO A 83 1.82 -18.05 -7.62
C PRO A 83 2.10 -16.73 -8.35
N ALA A 84 1.54 -15.60 -7.88
CA ALA A 84 1.69 -14.30 -8.51
C ALA A 84 1.91 -13.18 -7.49
N SER A 85 2.60 -12.11 -7.91
CA SER A 85 2.82 -10.91 -7.10
C SER A 85 2.82 -9.66 -7.96
N ALA A 86 2.51 -8.50 -7.36
CA ALA A 86 2.67 -7.22 -8.04
C ALA A 86 4.15 -6.92 -8.26
N ARG A 87 4.49 -6.53 -9.47
CA ARG A 87 5.82 -6.07 -9.85
C ARG A 87 5.78 -4.57 -10.13
N PHE A 88 6.48 -3.83 -9.29
CA PHE A 88 6.75 -2.41 -9.48
C PHE A 88 8.14 -2.24 -10.09
N TRP A 89 8.23 -1.69 -11.31
CA TRP A 89 9.51 -1.53 -12.02
C TRP A 89 9.47 -0.39 -13.04
N GLY A 90 10.63 0.12 -13.42
CA GLY A 90 10.76 1.20 -14.40
C GLY A 90 12.16 1.79 -14.38
N GLU A 91 12.33 2.93 -15.03
CA GLU A 91 13.57 3.70 -15.04
C GLU A 91 13.37 5.01 -14.28
N MET A 92 14.19 5.22 -13.25
CA MET A 92 14.19 6.46 -12.50
C MET A 92 15.22 7.43 -13.11
N ARG A 93 14.77 8.62 -13.47
CA ARG A 93 15.61 9.67 -14.07
C ARG A 93 15.44 10.97 -13.30
N LEU A 94 16.52 11.76 -13.24
CA LEU A 94 16.50 13.09 -12.64
C LEU A 94 16.25 14.19 -13.68
N ASP A 95 16.36 13.83 -14.96
CA ASP A 95 16.11 14.74 -16.08
C ASP A 95 14.63 15.10 -16.15
N VAL A 96 14.41 16.36 -16.52
CA VAL A 96 13.09 16.96 -16.73
C VAL A 96 13.08 17.61 -18.11
N LEU A 97 11.89 17.90 -18.62
CA LEU A 97 11.72 18.58 -19.90
C LEU A 97 12.57 19.86 -19.96
N PRO A 98 13.22 20.18 -21.10
CA PRO A 98 14.13 21.32 -21.21
C PRO A 98 13.56 22.64 -20.67
N GLU A 99 12.29 22.91 -20.92
CA GLU A 99 11.55 24.10 -20.51
C GLU A 99 11.24 24.19 -19.00
N LEU A 100 11.37 23.07 -18.29
CA LEU A 100 11.13 22.93 -16.85
C LEU A 100 12.42 22.76 -16.03
N LYS A 101 13.59 22.72 -16.68
CA LYS A 101 14.89 22.66 -16.00
C LYS A 101 15.05 23.83 -15.02
N GLY A 102 15.44 23.50 -13.78
CA GLY A 102 15.60 24.46 -12.69
C GLY A 102 14.30 24.91 -12.00
N LYS A 103 13.12 24.54 -12.53
CA LYS A 103 11.81 24.87 -11.93
C LYS A 103 11.25 23.72 -11.11
N ILE A 104 11.47 22.49 -11.56
CA ILE A 104 11.03 21.26 -10.88
C ILE A 104 12.20 20.30 -10.67
N ARG A 105 12.00 19.34 -9.78
CA ARG A 105 12.93 18.22 -9.57
C ARG A 105 12.20 16.92 -9.89
N GLY A 106 12.76 16.14 -10.81
CA GLY A 106 12.34 14.75 -11.05
C GLY A 106 12.91 13.80 -9.99
N GLY A 107 12.78 12.51 -10.26
CA GLY A 107 13.31 11.42 -9.44
C GLY A 107 12.31 10.81 -8.47
N TYR A 108 11.02 10.76 -8.80
CA TYR A 108 10.05 10.02 -8.00
C TYR A 108 9.14 9.12 -8.85
N ALA A 109 8.81 7.98 -8.26
CA ALA A 109 7.87 7.01 -8.79
C ALA A 109 7.23 6.28 -7.59
N GLY A 110 5.93 6.04 -7.65
CA GLY A 110 5.26 5.35 -6.55
C GLY A 110 3.85 4.91 -6.90
N PHE A 111 3.27 4.16 -5.98
CA PHE A 111 1.87 3.77 -6.02
C PHE A 111 1.26 3.94 -4.63
N ARG A 112 -0.05 4.13 -4.60
CA ARG A 112 -0.83 4.25 -3.36
C ARG A 112 -2.13 3.46 -3.48
N SER A 113 -2.61 2.93 -2.37
CA SER A 113 -3.96 2.38 -2.30
C SER A 113 -4.99 3.50 -2.54
N LYS A 114 -6.05 3.18 -3.26
CA LYS A 114 -7.19 4.07 -3.48
C LYS A 114 -8.05 4.11 -2.21
N PRO A 115 -8.58 5.27 -1.82
CA PRO A 115 -9.50 5.35 -0.70
C PRO A 115 -10.71 4.43 -0.88
N ARG A 116 -11.01 3.63 0.14
CA ARG A 116 -12.18 2.73 0.13
C ARG A 116 -13.42 3.49 0.59
N THR A 117 -13.93 4.37 -0.25
CA THR A 117 -15.12 5.19 0.05
C THR A 117 -16.41 4.35 0.12
N SER A 118 -17.23 4.62 1.14
CA SER A 118 -18.57 4.08 1.37
C SER A 118 -19.58 5.22 1.56
N LEU A 119 -20.88 4.92 1.63
CA LEU A 119 -21.91 5.94 1.94
C LEU A 119 -21.75 6.57 3.34
N PHE A 120 -20.96 5.94 4.22
CA PHE A 120 -20.74 6.38 5.60
C PHE A 120 -19.32 6.92 5.83
N GLY A 121 -18.58 7.24 4.76
CA GLY A 121 -17.19 7.72 4.84
C GLY A 121 -16.17 6.72 4.28
N GLU A 122 -14.89 6.99 4.52
CA GLU A 122 -13.79 6.12 4.09
C GLU A 122 -13.65 4.91 5.03
N LEU A 123 -13.52 3.72 4.45
CA LEU A 123 -13.32 2.48 5.20
C LEU A 123 -11.83 2.32 5.56
N CYS A 124 -11.52 2.54 6.84
CA CYS A 124 -10.22 2.26 7.44
C CYS A 124 -10.22 0.91 8.17
N ASP A 125 -9.06 0.26 8.20
CA ASP A 125 -8.85 -0.95 9.02
C ASP A 125 -8.41 -0.54 10.42
N ASP A 126 -9.01 -1.12 11.45
CA ASP A 126 -8.57 -0.93 12.84
C ASP A 126 -7.34 -1.79 13.13
N VAL A 127 -6.20 -1.12 13.29
CA VAL A 127 -4.89 -1.73 13.59
C VAL A 127 -4.41 -1.42 15.01
N SER A 128 -5.28 -0.94 15.89
CA SER A 128 -4.92 -0.46 17.25
C SER A 128 -4.25 -1.54 18.12
N ASN A 129 -4.49 -2.81 17.82
CA ASN A 129 -3.92 -3.96 18.54
C ASN A 129 -2.64 -4.52 17.88
N HIS A 130 -2.13 -3.87 16.83
CA HIS A 130 -0.98 -4.33 16.05
C HIS A 130 0.16 -3.32 16.14
N GLN A 131 1.32 -3.77 16.61
CA GLN A 131 2.48 -2.90 16.82
C GLN A 131 3.27 -2.60 15.54
N PHE A 132 3.20 -3.51 14.58
CA PHE A 132 4.01 -3.47 13.36
C PHE A 132 3.14 -3.70 12.14
N LEU A 133 3.46 -2.98 11.06
CA LEU A 133 3.05 -3.33 9.72
C LEU A 133 4.12 -4.23 9.10
N ALA A 134 3.72 -5.35 8.51
CA ALA A 134 4.63 -6.24 7.78
C ALA A 134 4.41 -6.10 6.27
N LEU A 135 5.51 -6.01 5.52
CA LEU A 135 5.53 -5.97 4.06
C LEU A 135 6.35 -7.16 3.55
N ARG A 136 5.72 -8.06 2.81
CA ARG A 136 6.40 -9.16 2.11
C ARG A 136 6.91 -8.64 0.78
N LEU A 137 8.23 -8.44 0.66
CA LEU A 137 8.84 -7.79 -0.51
C LEU A 137 10.01 -8.61 -1.05
N ARG A 138 10.26 -8.47 -2.35
CA ARG A 138 11.46 -8.95 -3.01
C ARG A 138 12.10 -7.79 -3.75
N LEU A 139 13.37 -7.57 -3.48
CA LEU A 139 14.12 -6.50 -4.11
C LEU A 139 14.67 -6.95 -5.47
N GLY A 140 14.56 -6.09 -6.48
CA GLY A 140 15.19 -6.25 -7.79
C GLY A 140 15.74 -4.93 -8.29
N GLY A 141 16.35 -4.95 -9.48
CA GLY A 141 16.96 -3.77 -10.10
C GLY A 141 18.38 -3.49 -9.60
N ASP A 142 18.85 -2.25 -9.79
CA ASP A 142 20.23 -1.85 -9.49
C ASP A 142 20.50 -1.86 -7.96
N PRO A 143 21.58 -2.53 -7.48
CA PRO A 143 21.99 -2.52 -6.09
C PRO A 143 22.18 -1.14 -5.45
N ARG A 144 22.42 -0.08 -6.24
CA ARG A 144 22.53 1.30 -5.75
C ARG A 144 21.21 1.86 -5.24
N LEU A 145 20.08 1.37 -5.76
CA LEU A 145 18.75 1.88 -5.44
C LEU A 145 18.11 1.20 -4.22
N ARG A 146 18.78 0.22 -3.61
CA ARG A 146 18.24 -0.61 -2.52
C ARG A 146 17.72 0.18 -1.31
N ASN A 147 18.35 1.32 -1.02
CA ASN A 147 17.98 2.18 0.12
C ASN A 147 17.11 3.38 -0.29
N SER A 148 16.54 3.36 -1.51
CA SER A 148 15.76 4.46 -2.08
C SER A 148 14.25 4.23 -2.02
N TYR A 149 13.80 3.23 -1.28
CA TYR A 149 12.38 2.90 -1.12
C TYR A 149 11.84 3.45 0.19
N PHE A 150 10.65 4.02 0.12
CA PHE A 150 9.93 4.55 1.26
C PHE A 150 8.50 4.03 1.23
N VAL A 151 7.93 3.85 2.41
CA VAL A 151 6.50 3.60 2.59
C VAL A 151 5.91 4.72 3.42
N ASN A 152 4.77 5.21 2.96
CA ASN A 152 4.03 6.27 3.65
C ASN A 152 2.76 5.68 4.22
N LEU A 153 2.47 6.00 5.48
CA LEU A 153 1.27 5.55 6.19
C LEU A 153 0.43 6.77 6.55
N GLN A 154 -0.85 6.70 6.20
CA GLN A 154 -1.84 7.72 6.54
C GLN A 154 -2.90 7.04 7.40
N THR A 155 -3.22 7.66 8.54
CA THR A 155 -4.23 7.19 9.48
C THR A 155 -5.39 8.17 9.50
N ASP A 156 -6.61 7.67 9.70
CA ASP A 156 -7.75 8.54 9.98
C ASP A 156 -7.62 9.08 11.41
N GLY A 157 -7.40 10.38 11.52
CA GLY A 157 -7.11 11.08 12.77
C GLY A 157 -7.61 12.53 12.72
N PRO A 158 -7.51 13.28 13.84
CA PRO A 158 -8.01 14.66 13.92
C PRO A 158 -7.42 15.59 12.84
N VAL A 159 -6.20 15.27 12.40
CA VAL A 159 -5.50 15.92 11.29
C VAL A 159 -5.41 14.91 10.14
N THR A 160 -6.26 15.07 9.14
CA THR A 160 -6.36 14.16 7.99
C THR A 160 -5.11 14.16 7.10
N THR A 161 -4.16 15.07 7.33
CA THR A 161 -2.91 15.20 6.58
C THR A 161 -1.71 14.48 7.21
N ASP A 162 -1.88 13.81 8.35
CA ASP A 162 -0.77 13.14 9.02
C ASP A 162 -0.26 11.96 8.17
N LEU A 163 0.97 12.14 7.67
CA LEU A 163 1.66 11.19 6.80
C LEU A 163 2.98 10.76 7.46
N TRP A 164 3.06 9.50 7.83
CA TRP A 164 4.25 8.91 8.44
C TRP A 164 5.09 8.24 7.35
N GLN A 165 6.30 8.76 7.13
CA GLN A 165 7.22 8.23 6.13
C GLN A 165 8.28 7.34 6.79
N HIS A 166 8.40 6.11 6.30
CA HIS A 166 9.41 5.16 6.74
C HIS A 166 10.28 4.75 5.57
N ARG A 167 11.60 4.80 5.75
CA ARG A 167 12.54 4.21 4.79
C ARG A 167 12.54 2.70 4.95
N LEU A 168 12.47 1.99 3.83
CA LEU A 168 12.59 0.53 3.79
C LEU A 168 14.05 0.12 3.74
N TYR A 169 14.43 -0.80 4.62
CA TYR A 169 15.76 -1.39 4.67
C TYR A 169 15.67 -2.88 4.39
N PHE A 170 16.26 -3.30 3.29
CA PHE A 170 16.34 -4.70 2.87
C PHE A 170 17.59 -5.32 3.49
N LYS A 171 17.44 -6.47 4.15
CA LYS A 171 18.56 -7.20 4.74
C LYS A 171 19.15 -8.20 3.75
N ARG A 172 18.35 -8.66 2.79
CA ARG A 172 18.77 -9.69 1.83
C ARG A 172 19.45 -9.07 0.61
N ASN A 173 20.54 -9.71 0.20
CA ASN A 173 21.28 -9.34 -1.02
C ASN A 173 21.14 -10.35 -2.16
N ASP A 174 20.41 -11.44 -1.94
CA ASP A 174 20.25 -12.57 -2.87
C ASP A 174 18.97 -12.50 -3.73
N GLU A 175 18.32 -11.33 -3.77
CA GLU A 175 17.02 -11.13 -4.45
C GLU A 175 15.94 -12.10 -3.95
N GLY A 176 16.06 -12.60 -2.72
CA GLY A 176 15.02 -13.39 -2.07
C GLY A 176 13.87 -12.52 -1.54
N TRP A 177 12.74 -13.17 -1.27
CA TRP A 177 11.64 -12.55 -0.52
C TRP A 177 12.02 -12.39 0.96
N GLU A 178 11.69 -11.24 1.54
CA GLU A 178 11.84 -10.96 2.97
C GLU A 178 10.64 -10.18 3.53
N ASP A 179 10.45 -10.30 4.84
CA ASP A 179 9.45 -9.52 5.57
C ASP A 179 10.11 -8.28 6.17
N ILE A 180 9.64 -7.11 5.76
CA ILE A 180 10.06 -5.82 6.31
C ILE A 180 8.99 -5.35 7.28
N PHE A 181 9.41 -5.07 8.52
CA PHE A 181 8.52 -4.60 9.57
C PHE A 181 8.69 -3.09 9.76
N VAL A 182 7.58 -2.37 9.70
CA VAL A 182 7.50 -0.93 9.96
C VAL A 182 6.82 -0.76 11.31
N GLY A 183 7.57 -0.23 12.28
CA GLY A 183 7.05 0.13 13.60
C GLY A 183 6.55 1.58 13.63
N GLY A 184 5.77 1.92 14.67
CA GLY A 184 5.30 3.29 14.88
C GLY A 184 3.85 3.56 14.48
N LEU A 185 3.04 2.51 14.22
CA LEU A 185 1.60 2.64 13.96
C LEU A 185 0.81 3.27 15.13
N LEU A 186 1.40 3.35 16.32
CA LEU A 186 0.80 3.89 17.55
C LEU A 186 1.42 5.24 17.91
N GLY A 187 1.09 6.26 17.12
CA GLY A 187 1.44 7.66 17.39
C GLY A 187 0.29 8.44 18.02
N ALA A 188 -0.18 8.04 19.21
CA ALA A 188 -0.85 8.89 20.22
C ALA A 188 -1.54 8.00 21.28
N ARG A 189 -0.80 7.55 22.29
CA ARG A 189 -1.44 7.36 23.61
C ARG A 189 -1.36 8.71 24.32
N PRO A 190 -2.47 9.37 24.67
CA PRO A 190 -2.41 10.41 25.67
C PRO A 190 -1.95 9.74 26.98
N GLY A 191 -0.90 10.28 27.57
CA GLY A 191 -0.52 9.97 28.96
C GLY A 191 -1.56 10.50 29.94
#